data_AF-A0A443S8L4-F1
#
_entry.id   AF-A0A443S8L4-F1
#
_cell.length_a   1.000
_cell.length_b   1.000
_cell.length_c   1.000
_cell.angle_alpha   90.00
_cell.angle_beta   90.00
_cell.angle_gamma   90.00
#
_symmetry.space_group_name_H-M   'P 1'
#
loop_
_entity.id
_entity.type
_entity.pdbx_description
1 polymer ?
#
loop_
_entity_poly.entity_id
_entity_poly.type
_entity_poly.pdbx_seq_one_letter_code
_entity_poly.pdbx_strand_id
1 'polypeptide(L)'
;MAQIPANIENSALLVDKMLQSDSGFHQLHDLLKASAGYPTISGLQEIDYPILNDYQSTIRSLSQLNVMSTIPLPPAITEQFGYMQQNCEMGLLPEIGRAWLTVDSNIFLWSYDNGSDVAYYDGLTETILAVGLIKPKPGILREHIKYLLCLTTPVEIVLLGVTFANSSEDINDLLLVPEPIFSLATDNVIMGVIAGTESGRLFLGGKDGCLYEVVYQAEDGWFSRKCRKVNHSTGALSFLIPSFISFSEEDPILQIEIDNSRSLLYTRSEKGTIDLYYLGESGNGVSKVASKTLHSIVQQASYIARTIDSNNFKPIVHLSAIEESESLYINLMAVTESGIRLYFSTTNMTRTDQRASFLNLVHIRLPPGYSASSSSIQRINRVHKAHCKRSYTLMVSNQSDVKDIVWSLSNDPFAYEPQLMELFSVANLNGKMWKLCEEVKRQI
;
A
#
# COMPACT_ATOMS: atom_id res chain seq x y z
N MET A 1 -32.68 46.89 3.87
CA MET A 1 -31.48 46.03 3.91
C MET A 1 -30.61 46.55 5.04
N ALA A 2 -30.35 45.75 6.08
CA ALA A 2 -29.43 46.14 7.13
C ALA A 2 -28.00 46.17 6.55
N GLN A 3 -27.28 47.27 6.71
CA GLN A 3 -25.87 47.37 6.33
C GLN A 3 -25.08 46.38 7.17
N ILE A 4 -24.35 45.49 6.51
CA ILE A 4 -23.38 44.62 7.18
C ILE A 4 -22.30 45.55 7.77
N PRO A 5 -22.00 45.45 9.08
CA PRO A 5 -20.94 46.24 9.71
C PRO A 5 -19.61 46.06 8.96
N ALA A 6 -18.91 47.16 8.64
CA ALA A 6 -17.63 47.14 7.92
C ALA A 6 -16.56 46.22 8.55
N ASN A 7 -16.64 45.98 9.87
CA ASN A 7 -15.77 45.04 10.56
C ASN A 7 -15.99 43.58 10.10
N ILE A 8 -17.23 43.18 9.83
CA ILE A 8 -17.56 41.83 9.34
C ILE A 8 -17.04 41.65 7.91
N GLU A 9 -17.17 42.68 7.07
CA GLU A 9 -16.64 42.67 5.70
C GLU A 9 -15.11 42.54 5.69
N ASN A 10 -14.40 43.30 6.54
CA ASN A 10 -12.95 43.19 6.68
C ASN A 10 -12.51 41.81 7.21
N SER A 11 -13.26 41.23 8.16
CA SER A 11 -12.99 39.87 8.64
C SER A 11 -13.19 38.82 7.56
N ALA A 12 -14.24 38.93 6.74
CA ALA A 12 -14.49 38.02 5.62
C ALA A 12 -13.36 38.07 4.59
N LEU A 13 -12.92 39.27 4.19
CA LEU A 13 -11.79 39.43 3.27
C LEU A 13 -10.50 38.81 3.80
N LEU A 14 -10.27 38.89 5.11
CA LEU A 14 -9.11 38.27 5.75
C LEU A 14 -9.21 36.74 5.72
N VAL A 15 -10.39 36.18 6.00
CA VAL A 15 -10.63 34.73 5.89
C VAL A 15 -10.41 34.26 4.45
N ASP A 16 -10.98 34.95 3.46
CA ASP A 16 -10.80 34.60 2.04
C ASP A 16 -9.33 34.63 1.62
N LYS A 17 -8.56 35.61 2.11
CA LYS A 17 -7.12 35.70 1.86
C LYS A 17 -6.37 34.51 2.47
N MET A 18 -6.72 34.11 3.69
CA MET A 18 -6.08 32.96 4.34
C MET A 18 -6.46 31.65 3.65
N LEU A 19 -7.73 31.47 3.24
CA LEU A 19 -8.17 30.31 2.46
C LEU A 19 -7.47 30.23 1.10
N GLN A 20 -7.26 31.35 0.42
CA GLN A 20 -6.48 31.39 -0.82
C GLN A 20 -5.02 30.99 -0.57
N SER A 21 -4.42 31.47 0.53
CA SER A 21 -3.06 31.07 0.93
C SER A 21 -2.98 29.56 1.23
N ASP A 22 -3.95 29.02 1.97
CA ASP A 22 -4.04 27.60 2.30
C ASP A 22 -4.34 26.76 1.05
N SER A 23 -5.01 27.30 0.03
CA SER A 23 -5.23 26.58 -1.24
C SER A 23 -3.98 26.50 -2.12
N GLY A 24 -2.92 27.24 -1.77
CA GLY A 24 -1.69 27.36 -2.55
C GLY A 24 -0.66 26.26 -2.32
N PHE A 25 -1.03 25.10 -1.76
CA PHE A 25 -0.10 23.99 -1.54
C PHE A 25 0.52 23.51 -2.85
N HIS A 26 1.83 23.27 -2.83
CA HIS A 26 2.55 22.70 -3.94
C HIS A 26 2.18 21.23 -4.13
N GLN A 27 1.94 20.81 -5.37
CA GLN A 27 1.80 19.38 -5.65
C GLN A 27 3.15 18.68 -5.53
N LEU A 28 3.15 17.37 -5.30
CA LEU A 28 4.39 16.62 -5.10
C LEU A 28 5.38 16.78 -6.28
N HIS A 29 4.90 16.84 -7.52
CA HIS A 29 5.78 17.03 -8.67
C HIS A 29 6.53 18.38 -8.66
N ASP A 30 5.91 19.44 -8.15
CA ASP A 30 6.52 20.75 -7.99
C ASP A 30 7.62 20.68 -6.91
N LEU A 31 7.31 20.05 -5.77
CA LEU A 31 8.25 19.86 -4.66
C LEU A 31 9.48 19.05 -5.07
N LEU A 32 9.30 18.01 -5.89
CA LEU A 32 10.36 17.18 -6.45
C LEU A 32 11.11 17.86 -7.60
N LYS A 33 10.59 18.99 -8.11
CA LYS A 33 11.04 19.65 -9.35
C LYS A 33 11.11 18.64 -10.51
N ALA A 34 10.18 17.69 -10.53
CA ALA A 34 10.09 16.68 -11.57
C ALA A 34 9.53 17.35 -12.84
N SER A 35 10.23 17.20 -13.97
CA SER A 35 9.84 17.85 -15.23
C SER A 35 9.76 16.86 -16.38
N ALA A 36 8.99 17.22 -17.41
CA ALA A 36 8.85 16.41 -18.60
C ALA A 36 10.20 16.22 -19.30
N GLY A 37 10.67 14.97 -19.40
CA GLY A 37 11.82 14.58 -20.22
C GLY A 37 13.16 14.51 -19.51
N TYR A 38 13.33 15.10 -18.32
CA TYR A 38 14.59 15.04 -17.58
C TYR A 38 14.35 14.54 -16.15
N PRO A 39 14.79 13.31 -15.82
CA PRO A 39 14.69 12.80 -14.46
C PRO A 39 15.60 13.59 -13.50
N THR A 40 15.11 13.84 -12.29
CA THR A 40 15.82 14.64 -11.28
C THR A 40 16.22 13.79 -10.06
N ILE A 41 17.09 14.35 -9.21
CA ILE A 41 17.55 13.73 -7.96
C ILE A 41 17.54 14.76 -6.83
N SER A 42 17.15 14.34 -5.63
CA SER A 42 17.20 15.17 -4.41
C SER A 42 17.54 14.32 -3.17
N GLY A 43 17.63 14.94 -1.98
CA GLY A 43 18.07 14.28 -0.74
C GLY A 43 19.60 14.30 -0.55
N LEU A 44 20.26 15.28 -1.16
CA LEU A 44 21.72 15.45 -1.17
C LEU A 44 22.18 16.66 -0.35
N GLN A 45 21.27 17.57 -0.04
CA GLN A 45 21.56 18.82 0.65
C GLN A 45 21.07 18.73 2.10
N GLU A 46 21.69 19.48 3.02
CA GLU A 46 21.21 19.54 4.41
C GLU A 46 19.78 20.07 4.52
N ILE A 47 19.44 21.02 3.63
CA ILE A 47 18.10 21.61 3.60
C ILE A 47 17.02 20.59 3.21
N ASP A 48 17.38 19.47 2.56
CA ASP A 48 16.44 18.37 2.30
C ASP A 48 15.97 17.71 3.61
N TYR A 49 16.81 17.73 4.65
CA TYR A 49 16.62 17.08 5.95
C TYR A 49 17.03 18.00 7.11
N PRO A 50 16.30 19.11 7.32
CA PRO A 50 16.68 20.13 8.29
C PRO A 50 16.70 19.60 9.72
N ILE A 51 17.75 19.95 10.47
CA ILE A 51 17.85 19.67 11.90
C ILE A 51 17.11 20.77 12.67
N LEU A 52 16.06 20.39 13.43
CA LEU A 52 15.18 21.35 14.11
C LEU A 52 15.84 22.23 15.16
N ASN A 53 17.09 21.93 15.56
CA ASN A 53 17.84 22.75 16.52
C ASN A 53 18.02 24.19 16.02
N ASP A 54 18.04 24.40 14.71
CA ASP A 54 18.22 25.72 14.08
C ASP A 54 16.90 26.49 13.89
N TYR A 55 15.75 25.84 14.12
CA TYR A 55 14.41 26.43 13.99
C TYR A 55 13.84 26.90 15.34
N GLN A 56 12.81 27.77 15.29
CA GLN A 56 12.18 28.40 16.46
C GLN A 56 11.80 27.38 17.56
N SER A 57 11.83 27.82 18.83
CA SER A 57 11.68 26.98 20.03
C SER A 57 10.47 26.04 20.04
N THR A 58 9.37 26.39 19.37
CA THR A 58 8.15 25.58 19.28
C THR A 58 8.35 24.27 18.50
N ILE A 59 9.21 24.28 17.46
CA ILE A 59 9.42 23.16 16.54
C ILE A 59 10.34 22.08 17.16
N ARG A 60 11.18 22.45 18.13
CA ARG A 60 12.14 21.53 18.79
C ARG A 60 11.50 20.36 19.54
N SER A 61 10.20 20.45 19.84
CA SER A 61 9.44 19.41 20.56
C SER A 61 8.59 18.51 19.64
N LEU A 62 8.59 18.75 18.33
CA LEU A 62 7.83 17.95 17.38
C LEU A 62 8.48 16.58 17.20
N SER A 63 7.93 15.57 17.89
CA SER A 63 8.14 14.18 17.52
C SER A 63 7.13 13.79 16.44
N GLN A 64 7.62 13.31 15.30
CA GLN A 64 6.73 12.76 14.26
C GLN A 64 6.15 11.40 14.65
N LEU A 65 6.73 10.73 15.65
CA LEU A 65 6.35 9.39 16.05
C LEU A 65 6.23 9.31 17.57
N ASN A 66 5.02 9.04 18.04
CA ASN A 66 4.76 8.77 19.44
C ASN A 66 4.00 7.44 19.57
N VAL A 67 4.45 6.59 20.49
CA VAL A 67 3.72 5.36 20.82
C VAL A 67 2.53 5.76 21.68
N MET A 68 1.32 5.64 21.13
CA MET A 68 0.09 5.94 21.87
C MET A 68 -0.33 4.80 22.79
N SER A 69 -0.24 3.56 22.31
CA SER A 69 -0.63 2.37 23.06
C SER A 69 0.19 1.15 22.63
N THR A 70 0.30 0.16 23.51
CA THR A 70 0.85 -1.16 23.21
C THR A 70 -0.09 -2.19 23.80
N ILE A 71 -0.63 -3.06 22.94
CA ILE A 71 -1.68 -4.00 23.29
C ILE A 71 -1.13 -5.41 23.05
N PRO A 72 -1.02 -6.25 24.08
CA PRO A 72 -0.49 -7.60 23.92
C PRO A 72 -1.48 -8.49 23.17
N LEU A 73 -1.01 -9.62 22.64
CA LEU A 73 -1.88 -10.64 22.06
C LEU A 73 -2.86 -11.16 23.13
N PRO A 74 -4.14 -11.40 22.78
CA PRO A 74 -5.08 -11.98 23.73
C PRO A 74 -4.59 -13.36 24.23
N PRO A 75 -4.85 -13.73 25.50
CA PRO A 75 -4.46 -15.04 26.01
C PRO A 75 -5.01 -16.20 25.19
N ALA A 76 -6.29 -16.11 24.77
CA ALA A 76 -6.94 -17.11 23.94
C ALA A 76 -6.23 -17.36 22.60
N ILE A 77 -5.57 -16.33 22.04
CA ILE A 77 -4.76 -16.41 20.83
C ILE A 77 -3.37 -16.97 21.14
N THR A 78 -2.80 -16.57 22.28
CA THR A 78 -1.47 -17.03 22.72
C THR A 78 -1.45 -18.54 22.96
N GLU A 79 -2.54 -19.11 23.47
CA GLU A 79 -2.70 -20.56 23.65
C GLU A 79 -2.69 -21.32 22.32
N GLN A 80 -3.10 -20.70 21.20
CA GLN A 80 -3.15 -21.35 19.89
C GLN A 80 -1.76 -21.65 19.32
N PHE A 81 -0.74 -20.89 19.70
CA PHE A 81 0.63 -21.17 19.27
C PHE A 81 1.14 -22.54 19.75
N GLY A 82 0.58 -23.07 20.84
CA GLY A 82 0.91 -24.42 21.33
C GLY A 82 0.42 -25.55 20.43
N TYR A 83 -0.56 -25.29 19.55
CA TYR A 83 -1.16 -26.28 18.64
C TYR A 83 -0.66 -26.18 17.20
N MET A 84 0.17 -25.18 16.89
CA MET A 84 0.71 -24.93 15.56
C MET A 84 1.51 -26.11 15.03
N GLN A 85 1.21 -26.56 13.80
CA GLN A 85 1.93 -27.66 13.15
C GLN A 85 2.80 -27.20 11.98
N GLN A 86 2.26 -26.37 11.08
CA GLN A 86 2.92 -26.00 9.83
C GLN A 86 3.14 -24.51 9.69
N ASN A 87 2.06 -23.72 9.68
CA ASN A 87 2.11 -22.33 9.28
C ASN A 87 1.41 -21.40 10.27
N CYS A 88 1.96 -20.21 10.40
CA CYS A 88 1.43 -19.17 11.25
C CYS A 88 1.68 -17.82 10.60
N GLU A 89 0.60 -17.13 10.25
CA GLU A 89 0.64 -15.80 9.63
C GLU A 89 -0.26 -14.86 10.42
N MET A 90 0.09 -13.58 10.43
CA MET A 90 -0.68 -12.56 11.15
C MET A 90 -0.74 -11.27 10.36
N GLY A 91 -1.79 -10.50 10.59
CA GLY A 91 -1.95 -9.22 9.94
C GLY A 91 -3.01 -8.34 10.58
N LEU A 92 -3.30 -7.25 9.89
CA LEU A 92 -4.22 -6.21 10.31
C LEU A 92 -5.25 -5.98 9.20
N LEU A 93 -6.47 -5.67 9.61
CA LEU A 93 -7.61 -5.28 8.79
C LEU A 93 -8.17 -3.98 9.38
N PRO A 94 -7.51 -2.83 9.11
CA PRO A 94 -7.86 -1.56 9.71
C PRO A 94 -9.29 -1.11 9.38
N GLU A 95 -9.84 -1.51 8.23
CA GLU A 95 -11.19 -1.17 7.78
C GLU A 95 -12.29 -1.69 8.71
N ILE A 96 -11.97 -2.70 9.53
CA ILE A 96 -12.87 -3.31 10.51
C ILE A 96 -12.25 -3.35 11.91
N GLY A 97 -11.19 -2.59 12.17
CA GLY A 97 -10.59 -2.54 13.51
C GLY A 97 -10.14 -3.89 14.04
N ARG A 98 -9.67 -4.80 13.18
CA ARG A 98 -9.27 -6.17 13.59
C ARG A 98 -7.82 -6.49 13.26
N ALA A 99 -7.18 -7.23 14.16
CA ALA A 99 -6.02 -8.03 13.84
C ALA A 99 -6.46 -9.48 13.58
N TRP A 100 -5.65 -10.24 12.87
CA TRP A 100 -5.91 -11.65 12.61
C TRP A 100 -4.65 -12.51 12.76
N LEU A 101 -4.89 -13.79 13.04
CA LEU A 101 -3.90 -14.86 13.14
C LEU A 101 -4.45 -16.08 12.42
N THR A 102 -3.68 -16.69 11.55
CA THR A 102 -3.97 -18.04 11.03
C THR A 102 -3.05 -19.04 11.71
N VAL A 103 -3.61 -20.16 12.15
CA VAL A 103 -2.86 -21.32 12.62
C VAL A 103 -3.31 -22.51 11.79
N ASP A 104 -2.44 -22.96 10.89
CA ASP A 104 -2.74 -23.99 9.90
C ASP A 104 -4.02 -23.64 9.10
N SER A 105 -5.12 -24.37 9.28
CA SER A 105 -6.39 -24.16 8.56
C SER A 105 -7.39 -23.24 9.27
N ASN A 106 -7.08 -22.78 10.48
CA ASN A 106 -7.96 -21.97 11.31
C ASN A 106 -7.57 -20.50 11.25
N ILE A 107 -8.55 -19.60 11.29
CA ILE A 107 -8.32 -18.15 11.43
C ILE A 107 -9.01 -17.60 12.67
N PHE A 108 -8.32 -16.69 13.35
CA PHE A 108 -8.80 -15.95 14.50
C PHE A 108 -8.71 -14.45 14.19
N LEU A 109 -9.72 -13.69 14.60
CA LEU A 109 -9.75 -12.23 14.50
C LEU A 109 -10.08 -11.65 15.88
N TRP A 110 -9.49 -10.51 16.21
CA TRP A 110 -9.78 -9.80 17.46
C TRP A 110 -9.62 -8.29 17.29
N SER A 111 -10.28 -7.52 18.15
CA SER A 111 -10.11 -6.07 18.20
C SER A 111 -8.68 -5.72 18.63
N TYR A 112 -7.92 -5.05 17.78
CA TYR A 112 -6.56 -4.63 18.15
C TYR A 112 -6.52 -3.46 19.12
N ASP A 113 -7.65 -2.82 19.41
CA ASP A 113 -7.76 -1.66 20.32
C ASP A 113 -7.80 -2.03 21.79
N ASN A 114 -8.19 -3.26 22.10
CA ASN A 114 -8.35 -3.74 23.48
C ASN A 114 -8.13 -5.25 23.65
N GLY A 115 -7.89 -6.00 22.56
CA GLY A 115 -7.71 -7.45 22.61
C GLY A 115 -9.01 -8.25 22.82
N SER A 116 -10.19 -7.63 22.67
CA SER A 116 -11.49 -8.29 22.86
C SER A 116 -12.12 -8.72 21.53
N ASP A 117 -13.40 -9.13 21.58
CA ASP A 117 -14.22 -9.53 20.43
C ASP A 117 -13.54 -10.55 19.52
N VAL A 118 -13.16 -11.69 20.13
CA VAL A 118 -12.47 -12.77 19.43
C VAL A 118 -13.49 -13.55 18.60
N ALA A 119 -13.35 -13.49 17.27
CA ALA A 119 -14.04 -14.35 16.33
C ALA A 119 -13.07 -15.42 15.81
N TYR A 120 -13.58 -16.60 15.50
CA TYR A 120 -12.78 -17.66 14.89
C TYR A 120 -13.56 -18.35 13.76
N TYR A 121 -12.83 -18.97 12.84
CA TYR A 121 -13.38 -19.79 11.78
C TYR A 121 -12.47 -21.00 11.53
N ASP A 122 -13.08 -22.19 11.54
CA ASP A 122 -12.44 -23.50 11.42
C ASP A 122 -13.05 -24.36 10.29
N GLY A 123 -13.69 -23.70 9.31
CA GLY A 123 -14.36 -24.38 8.20
C GLY A 123 -13.45 -24.87 7.08
N LEU A 124 -12.14 -24.57 7.12
CA LEU A 124 -11.17 -25.03 6.13
C LEU A 124 -10.42 -26.26 6.63
N THR A 125 -10.10 -27.15 5.69
CA THR A 125 -9.26 -28.34 5.96
C THR A 125 -7.79 -28.10 5.65
N GLU A 126 -7.52 -27.26 4.65
CA GLU A 126 -6.16 -26.97 4.19
C GLU A 126 -5.58 -25.71 4.84
N THR A 127 -4.26 -25.67 4.95
CA THR A 127 -3.54 -24.54 5.54
C THR A 127 -3.84 -23.23 4.81
N ILE A 128 -4.18 -22.19 5.58
CA ILE A 128 -4.39 -20.83 5.07
C ILE A 128 -3.03 -20.20 4.74
N LEU A 129 -2.93 -19.66 3.53
CA LEU A 129 -1.71 -19.05 2.98
C LEU A 129 -1.78 -17.53 2.88
N ALA A 130 -2.96 -16.97 2.63
CA ALA A 130 -3.17 -15.53 2.63
C ALA A 130 -4.59 -15.16 3.05
N VAL A 131 -4.70 -13.96 3.63
CA VAL A 131 -5.93 -13.37 4.14
C VAL A 131 -6.04 -11.95 3.61
N GLY A 132 -7.21 -11.59 3.09
CA GLY A 132 -7.49 -10.23 2.63
C GLY A 132 -8.96 -9.86 2.85
N LEU A 133 -9.23 -8.57 3.02
CA LEU A 133 -10.56 -8.04 3.23
C LEU A 133 -10.96 -7.12 2.09
N ILE A 134 -12.17 -7.28 1.57
CA ILE A 134 -12.65 -6.54 0.39
C ILE A 134 -14.08 -6.07 0.64
N LYS A 135 -14.40 -4.85 0.19
CA LYS A 135 -15.80 -4.38 0.14
C LYS A 135 -16.54 -5.11 -0.98
N PRO A 136 -17.75 -5.65 -0.76
CA PRO A 136 -18.50 -6.27 -1.84
C PRO A 136 -18.86 -5.26 -2.92
N LYS A 137 -18.93 -5.70 -4.17
CA LYS A 137 -19.51 -4.92 -5.25
C LYS A 137 -20.95 -4.49 -4.89
N PRO A 138 -21.31 -3.21 -5.10
CA PRO A 138 -22.66 -2.72 -4.81
C PRO A 138 -23.73 -3.55 -5.53
N GLY A 139 -24.79 -3.90 -4.81
CA GLY A 139 -25.95 -4.61 -5.36
C GLY A 139 -25.74 -6.11 -5.65
N ILE A 140 -24.57 -6.69 -5.34
CA ILE A 140 -24.33 -8.13 -5.57
C ILE A 140 -24.69 -8.98 -4.35
N LEU A 141 -24.39 -8.51 -3.15
CA LEU A 141 -24.66 -9.22 -1.90
C LEU A 141 -25.76 -8.52 -1.10
N ARG A 142 -26.34 -9.24 -0.13
CA ARG A 142 -27.31 -8.68 0.81
C ARG A 142 -26.65 -7.59 1.66
N GLU A 143 -27.38 -6.51 1.97
CA GLU A 143 -26.85 -5.31 2.63
C GLU A 143 -26.22 -5.54 4.01
N HIS A 144 -26.57 -6.63 4.70
CA HIS A 144 -25.97 -6.97 5.99
C HIS A 144 -24.54 -7.51 5.86
N ILE A 145 -24.15 -8.00 4.68
CA ILE A 145 -22.77 -8.43 4.39
C ILE A 145 -21.97 -7.19 4.02
N LYS A 146 -21.19 -6.69 4.98
CA LYS A 146 -20.44 -5.43 4.84
C LYS A 146 -19.08 -5.63 4.18
N TYR A 147 -18.45 -6.78 4.41
CA TYR A 147 -17.16 -7.14 3.83
C TYR A 147 -17.13 -8.61 3.39
N LEU A 148 -16.20 -8.92 2.49
CA LEU A 148 -15.79 -10.27 2.15
C LEU A 148 -14.39 -10.52 2.74
N LEU A 149 -14.27 -11.57 3.54
CA LEU A 149 -12.98 -12.09 3.99
C LEU A 149 -12.54 -13.18 3.00
N CYS A 150 -11.49 -12.88 2.24
CA CYS A 150 -10.89 -13.79 1.28
C CYS A 150 -9.78 -14.59 1.97
N LEU A 151 -9.93 -15.91 1.96
CA LEU A 151 -8.94 -16.88 2.45
C LEU A 151 -8.44 -17.69 1.25
N THR A 152 -7.13 -17.90 1.15
CA THR A 152 -6.55 -18.76 0.11
C THR A 152 -5.78 -19.91 0.75
N THR A 153 -5.97 -21.11 0.22
CA THR A 153 -5.25 -22.33 0.59
C THR A 153 -4.42 -22.80 -0.62
N PRO A 154 -3.66 -23.91 -0.55
CA PRO A 154 -3.02 -24.49 -1.72
C PRO A 154 -4.00 -24.85 -2.86
N VAL A 155 -5.26 -25.18 -2.53
CA VAL A 155 -6.22 -25.78 -3.49
C VAL A 155 -7.45 -24.91 -3.77
N GLU A 156 -7.83 -24.01 -2.86
CA GLU A 156 -9.03 -23.19 -3.03
C GLU A 156 -8.88 -21.73 -2.55
N ILE A 157 -9.78 -20.90 -3.06
CA ILE A 157 -10.01 -19.51 -2.68
C ILE A 157 -11.43 -19.45 -2.10
N VAL A 158 -11.56 -19.04 -0.85
CA VAL A 158 -12.82 -19.03 -0.09
C VAL A 158 -13.17 -17.61 0.29
N LEU A 159 -14.41 -17.18 -0.02
CA LEU A 159 -14.95 -15.87 0.32
C LEU A 159 -16.03 -16.01 1.40
N LEU A 160 -15.72 -15.56 2.61
CA LEU A 160 -16.65 -15.52 3.74
C LEU A 160 -17.32 -14.16 3.84
N GLY A 161 -18.58 -14.13 4.26
CA GLY A 161 -19.27 -12.90 4.60
C GLY A 161 -18.84 -12.38 5.97
N VAL A 162 -18.60 -11.08 6.08
CA VAL A 162 -18.39 -10.39 7.37
C VAL A 162 -19.58 -9.49 7.65
N THR A 163 -20.16 -9.66 8.82
CA THR A 163 -21.35 -8.95 9.30
C THR A 163 -21.10 -8.37 10.70
N PHE A 164 -21.93 -7.43 11.12
CA PHE A 164 -21.87 -6.81 12.45
C PHE A 164 -23.26 -6.93 13.10
N ALA A 165 -23.32 -7.34 14.36
CA ALA A 165 -24.59 -7.64 15.03
C ALA A 165 -25.48 -6.40 15.22
N ASN A 166 -24.87 -5.25 15.49
CA ASN A 166 -25.57 -3.98 15.62
C ASN A 166 -25.47 -3.21 14.29
N SER A 167 -26.61 -2.78 13.76
CA SER A 167 -26.69 -1.97 12.53
C SER A 167 -26.21 -0.52 12.71
N SER A 168 -25.80 -0.13 13.93
CA SER A 168 -25.03 1.10 14.16
C SER A 168 -23.61 0.92 13.62
N GLU A 169 -22.93 2.02 13.27
CA GLU A 169 -21.52 2.01 12.84
C GLU A 169 -20.53 1.49 13.91
N ASP A 170 -21.02 0.86 14.98
CA ASP A 170 -20.21 0.15 15.96
C ASP A 170 -19.65 -1.10 15.31
N ILE A 171 -18.35 -1.07 15.05
CA ILE A 171 -17.54 -2.20 14.57
C ILE A 171 -17.43 -3.28 15.67
N ASN A 172 -18.05 -3.08 16.84
CA ASN A 172 -18.14 -4.04 17.93
C ASN A 172 -19.13 -5.18 17.55
N ASP A 173 -18.79 -6.42 17.88
CA ASP A 173 -19.55 -7.65 17.56
C ASP A 173 -19.43 -8.10 16.09
N LEU A 174 -18.20 -8.41 15.67
CA LEU A 174 -17.92 -8.98 14.35
C LEU A 174 -18.39 -10.43 14.27
N LEU A 175 -19.14 -10.76 13.21
CA LEU A 175 -19.60 -12.12 12.94
C LEU A 175 -19.18 -12.55 11.53
N LEU A 176 -18.48 -13.69 11.46
CA LEU A 176 -18.21 -14.39 10.21
C LEU A 176 -19.38 -15.30 9.84
N VAL A 177 -19.84 -15.21 8.60
CA VAL A 177 -20.85 -16.14 8.06
C VAL A 177 -20.20 -17.53 7.92
N PRO A 178 -20.74 -18.59 8.57
CA PRO A 178 -20.11 -19.91 8.57
C PRO A 178 -20.03 -20.57 7.19
N GLU A 179 -21.05 -20.35 6.36
CA GLU A 179 -21.08 -20.87 5.00
C GLU A 179 -20.36 -19.92 4.04
N PRO A 180 -19.34 -20.41 3.29
CA PRO A 180 -18.73 -19.63 2.23
C PRO A 180 -19.74 -19.11 1.22
N ILE A 181 -19.63 -17.82 0.90
CA ILE A 181 -20.44 -17.20 -0.15
C ILE A 181 -19.98 -17.71 -1.52
N PHE A 182 -18.66 -17.84 -1.70
CA PHE A 182 -18.06 -18.40 -2.90
C PHE A 182 -16.84 -19.25 -2.54
N SER A 183 -16.62 -20.35 -3.27
CA SER A 183 -15.37 -21.10 -3.31
C SER A 183 -14.94 -21.34 -4.77
N LEU A 184 -13.65 -21.24 -5.03
CA LEU A 184 -13.03 -21.41 -6.35
C LEU A 184 -11.74 -22.21 -6.22
N ALA A 185 -11.41 -23.03 -7.21
CA ALA A 185 -10.11 -23.71 -7.25
C ALA A 185 -8.95 -22.72 -7.52
N THR A 186 -7.82 -22.97 -6.88
CA THR A 186 -6.55 -22.26 -7.16
C THR A 186 -5.89 -22.72 -8.46
N ASP A 187 -6.34 -23.85 -9.03
CA ASP A 187 -5.74 -24.51 -10.19
C ASP A 187 -4.23 -24.77 -9.99
N ASN A 188 -3.84 -25.18 -8.77
CA ASN A 188 -2.47 -25.45 -8.34
C ASN A 188 -1.54 -24.23 -8.32
N VAL A 189 -2.09 -23.01 -8.40
CA VAL A 189 -1.31 -21.78 -8.23
C VAL A 189 -1.47 -21.26 -6.82
N ILE A 190 -0.38 -21.22 -6.06
CA ILE A 190 -0.41 -20.63 -4.71
C ILE A 190 -0.65 -19.13 -4.83
N MET A 191 -1.77 -18.66 -4.27
CA MET A 191 -2.13 -17.25 -4.20
C MET A 191 -1.62 -16.67 -2.87
N GLY A 192 -0.64 -15.77 -2.94
CA GLY A 192 0.04 -15.22 -1.76
C GLY A 192 -0.30 -13.76 -1.46
N VAL A 193 -0.89 -13.05 -2.41
CA VAL A 193 -1.21 -11.62 -2.29
C VAL A 193 -2.66 -11.40 -2.64
N ILE A 194 -3.37 -10.62 -1.83
CA ILE A 194 -4.78 -10.31 -2.00
C ILE A 194 -4.94 -8.79 -1.94
N ALA A 195 -5.64 -8.21 -2.91
CA ALA A 195 -5.95 -6.78 -2.92
C ALA A 195 -7.36 -6.51 -3.45
N GLY A 196 -8.03 -5.55 -2.84
CA GLY A 196 -9.39 -5.12 -3.21
C GLY A 196 -9.41 -3.69 -3.73
N THR A 197 -10.23 -3.41 -4.75
CA THR A 197 -10.56 -2.03 -5.13
C THR A 197 -11.69 -1.48 -4.27
N GLU A 198 -11.85 -0.15 -4.24
CA GLU A 198 -13.02 0.48 -3.59
C GLU A 198 -14.35 0.09 -4.23
N SER A 199 -14.33 -0.25 -5.53
CA SER A 199 -15.49 -0.76 -6.27
C SER A 199 -15.80 -2.24 -6.01
N GLY A 200 -14.99 -2.91 -5.19
CA GLY A 200 -15.19 -4.30 -4.75
C GLY A 200 -14.64 -5.37 -5.68
N ARG A 201 -13.73 -5.01 -6.59
CA ARG A 201 -12.98 -6.01 -7.38
C ARG A 201 -11.93 -6.67 -6.50
N LEU A 202 -11.69 -7.95 -6.70
CA LEU A 202 -10.76 -8.77 -5.92
C LEU A 202 -9.66 -9.31 -6.83
N PHE A 203 -8.42 -8.88 -6.57
CA PHE A 203 -7.23 -9.32 -7.28
C PHE A 203 -6.35 -10.21 -6.41
N LEU A 204 -5.70 -11.18 -7.04
CA LEU A 204 -4.81 -12.15 -6.42
C LEU A 204 -3.46 -12.19 -7.14
N GLY A 205 -2.37 -12.25 -6.39
CA GLY A 205 -1.03 -12.45 -6.91
C GLY A 205 -0.59 -13.90 -6.72
N GLY A 206 -0.28 -14.57 -7.82
CA GLY A 206 0.18 -15.96 -7.83
C GLY A 206 1.70 -16.08 -7.69
N LYS A 207 2.16 -17.22 -7.14
CA LYS A 207 3.59 -17.61 -7.15
C LYS A 207 4.13 -17.87 -8.56
N ASP A 208 3.26 -18.11 -9.52
CA ASP A 208 3.57 -18.22 -10.95
C ASP A 208 3.85 -16.86 -11.63
N GLY A 209 3.83 -15.76 -10.87
CA GLY A 209 4.05 -14.40 -11.39
C GLY A 209 2.84 -13.81 -12.11
N CYS A 210 1.67 -14.45 -12.04
CA CYS A 210 0.46 -13.98 -12.69
C CYS A 210 -0.48 -13.22 -11.74
N LEU A 211 -1.10 -12.18 -12.28
CA LEU A 211 -2.20 -11.45 -11.68
C LEU A 211 -3.52 -12.14 -12.05
N TYR A 212 -4.30 -12.48 -11.03
CA TYR A 212 -5.62 -13.07 -11.18
C TYR A 212 -6.70 -12.12 -10.64
N GLU A 213 -7.93 -12.26 -11.13
CA GLU A 213 -9.12 -11.61 -10.59
C GLU A 213 -10.19 -12.65 -10.27
N VAL A 214 -10.80 -12.51 -9.10
CA VAL A 214 -12.03 -13.22 -8.75
C VAL A 214 -13.21 -12.34 -9.18
N VAL A 215 -13.84 -12.74 -10.29
CA VAL A 215 -15.02 -12.07 -10.84
C VAL A 215 -16.25 -12.76 -10.29
N TYR A 216 -17.03 -12.02 -9.50
CA TYR A 216 -18.29 -12.50 -8.91
C TYR A 216 -19.48 -11.60 -9.30
N GLN A 217 -20.68 -12.19 -9.37
CA GLN A 217 -21.95 -11.58 -9.78
C GLN A 217 -23.14 -12.21 -9.05
N ALA A 218 -24.29 -11.52 -9.03
CA ALA A 218 -25.47 -11.92 -8.25
C ALA A 218 -26.14 -13.21 -8.76
N GLU A 219 -26.25 -13.37 -10.08
CA GLU A 219 -26.94 -14.49 -10.72
C GLU A 219 -26.06 -15.19 -11.74
N ASP A 220 -26.33 -16.48 -11.98
CA ASP A 220 -25.72 -17.19 -13.09
C ASP A 220 -26.35 -16.68 -14.40
N GLY A 221 -25.50 -16.39 -15.38
CA GLY A 221 -25.94 -16.13 -16.75
C GLY A 221 -25.89 -17.43 -17.56
N TRP A 222 -26.61 -17.47 -18.69
CA TRP A 222 -26.62 -18.62 -19.60
C TRP A 222 -25.21 -19.07 -20.01
N PHE A 223 -24.24 -18.14 -20.05
CA PHE A 223 -22.85 -18.39 -20.42
C PHE A 223 -21.83 -17.93 -19.35
N SER A 224 -22.26 -17.61 -18.13
CA SER A 224 -21.38 -17.05 -17.10
C SER A 224 -21.73 -17.55 -15.69
N ARG A 225 -20.76 -18.11 -14.98
CA ARG A 225 -20.91 -18.53 -13.58
C ARG A 225 -21.00 -17.32 -12.65
N LYS A 226 -21.70 -17.49 -11.51
CA LYS A 226 -21.75 -16.54 -10.38
C LYS A 226 -20.39 -16.10 -9.88
N CYS A 227 -19.40 -16.98 -9.93
CA CYS A 227 -18.03 -16.68 -9.52
C CYS A 227 -17.03 -17.42 -10.43
N ARG A 228 -15.98 -16.74 -10.86
CA ARG A 228 -14.90 -17.31 -11.67
C ARG A 228 -13.57 -16.62 -11.42
N LYS A 229 -12.49 -17.35 -11.63
CA LYS A 229 -11.12 -16.82 -11.61
C LYS A 229 -10.67 -16.49 -13.05
N VAL A 230 -10.06 -15.32 -13.25
CA VAL A 230 -9.55 -14.85 -14.55
C VAL A 230 -8.07 -14.51 -14.40
N ASN A 231 -7.21 -14.97 -15.33
CA ASN A 231 -5.80 -14.58 -15.40
C ASN A 231 -5.64 -13.36 -16.33
N HIS A 232 -4.99 -12.30 -15.84
CA HIS A 232 -4.77 -11.04 -16.57
C HIS A 232 -3.34 -10.85 -17.07
N SER A 233 -2.41 -11.74 -16.71
CA SER A 233 -1.00 -11.66 -17.11
C SER A 233 -0.70 -12.39 -18.41
N THR A 234 -1.51 -13.39 -18.76
CA THR A 234 -1.33 -14.13 -20.01
C THR A 234 -2.16 -13.53 -21.14
N GLY A 235 -1.56 -13.37 -22.33
CA GLY A 235 -2.29 -12.94 -23.52
C GLY A 235 -3.36 -13.96 -23.91
N ALA A 236 -4.41 -13.52 -24.62
CA ALA A 236 -5.59 -14.33 -24.96
C ALA A 236 -5.30 -15.65 -25.71
N LEU A 237 -4.06 -15.88 -26.17
CA LEU A 237 -3.62 -17.08 -26.91
C LEU A 237 -2.56 -17.91 -26.14
N SER A 238 -2.34 -17.65 -24.85
CA SER A 238 -1.34 -18.37 -24.04
C SER A 238 -1.56 -19.88 -23.98
N PHE A 239 -2.82 -20.32 -24.08
CA PHE A 239 -3.20 -21.73 -24.17
C PHE A 239 -2.65 -22.47 -25.41
N LEU A 240 -2.18 -21.74 -26.42
CA LEU A 240 -1.58 -22.31 -27.63
C LEU A 240 -0.06 -22.50 -27.53
N ILE A 241 0.58 -21.99 -26.46
CA ILE A 241 2.03 -22.11 -26.27
C ILE A 241 2.30 -23.41 -25.51
N PRO A 242 3.03 -24.39 -26.09
CA PRO A 242 3.38 -25.61 -25.40
C PRO A 242 4.20 -25.31 -24.14
N SER A 243 3.86 -25.98 -23.02
CA SER A 243 4.46 -25.76 -21.70
C SER A 243 5.99 -25.93 -21.66
N PHE A 244 6.57 -26.73 -22.56
CA PHE A 244 8.03 -26.92 -22.65
C PHE A 244 8.79 -25.74 -23.28
N ILE A 245 8.11 -24.73 -23.84
CA ILE A 245 8.73 -23.51 -24.38
C ILE A 245 8.79 -22.41 -23.31
N SER A 246 8.00 -22.52 -22.25
CA SER A 246 7.95 -21.56 -21.15
C SER A 246 9.08 -21.84 -20.14
N PHE A 247 10.31 -21.50 -20.50
CA PHE A 247 11.50 -21.55 -19.63
C PHE A 247 11.59 -20.37 -18.64
N SER A 248 10.47 -19.75 -18.26
CA SER A 248 10.50 -18.68 -17.25
C SER A 248 10.62 -19.30 -15.86
N GLU A 249 11.75 -19.06 -15.20
CA GLU A 249 11.90 -19.27 -13.75
C GLU A 249 10.78 -18.51 -13.02
N GLU A 250 10.12 -19.16 -12.05
CA GLU A 250 9.04 -18.55 -11.27
C GLU A 250 9.50 -17.21 -10.68
N ASP A 251 8.64 -16.20 -10.75
CA ASP A 251 8.87 -14.86 -10.21
C ASP A 251 7.59 -14.40 -9.47
N PRO A 252 7.39 -14.88 -8.22
CA PRO A 252 6.16 -14.65 -7.47
C PRO A 252 5.77 -13.17 -7.37
N ILE A 253 4.47 -12.87 -7.48
CA ILE A 253 3.98 -11.53 -7.11
C ILE A 253 4.03 -11.40 -5.58
N LEU A 254 4.74 -10.38 -5.09
CA LEU A 254 4.88 -10.09 -3.66
C LEU A 254 4.05 -8.89 -3.19
N GLN A 255 3.57 -8.05 -4.11
CA GLN A 255 2.71 -6.93 -3.78
C GLN A 255 1.79 -6.58 -4.95
N ILE A 256 0.54 -6.23 -4.63
CA ILE A 256 -0.41 -5.56 -5.52
C ILE A 256 -0.73 -4.20 -4.88
N GLU A 257 -0.62 -3.14 -5.66
CA GLU A 257 -0.86 -1.76 -5.24
C GLU A 257 -1.90 -1.14 -6.18
N ILE A 258 -2.93 -0.49 -5.64
CA ILE A 258 -4.07 0.00 -6.42
C ILE A 258 -4.17 1.53 -6.28
N ASP A 259 -4.18 2.22 -7.42
CA ASP A 259 -4.54 3.64 -7.51
C ASP A 259 -6.02 3.74 -7.92
N ASN A 260 -6.90 3.89 -6.94
CA ASN A 260 -8.33 4.03 -7.19
C ASN A 260 -8.66 5.35 -7.95
N SER A 261 -7.87 6.41 -7.74
CA SER A 261 -8.13 7.72 -8.37
C SER A 261 -8.01 7.68 -9.90
N ARG A 262 -7.13 6.81 -10.42
CA ARG A 262 -6.88 6.68 -11.87
C ARG A 262 -7.18 5.30 -12.45
N SER A 263 -7.78 4.41 -11.67
CA SER A 263 -8.07 3.04 -12.10
C SER A 263 -6.78 2.34 -12.60
N LEU A 264 -5.69 2.44 -11.84
CA LEU A 264 -4.42 1.76 -12.12
C LEU A 264 -4.15 0.69 -11.07
N LEU A 265 -3.47 -0.37 -11.49
CA LEU A 265 -3.00 -1.43 -10.62
C LEU A 265 -1.54 -1.72 -10.95
N TYR A 266 -0.72 -1.80 -9.92
CA TYR A 266 0.69 -2.13 -10.03
C TYR A 266 0.96 -3.46 -9.32
N THR A 267 1.86 -4.25 -9.87
CA THR A 267 2.37 -5.45 -9.19
C THR A 267 3.87 -5.38 -9.04
N ARG A 268 4.40 -5.84 -7.91
CA ARG A 268 5.83 -6.05 -7.67
C ARG A 268 6.11 -7.55 -7.55
N SER A 269 7.03 -8.06 -8.36
CA SER A 269 7.50 -9.44 -8.25
C SER A 269 8.68 -9.58 -7.26
N GLU A 270 9.03 -10.82 -6.92
CA GLU A 270 10.19 -11.15 -6.07
C GLU A 270 11.51 -10.64 -6.65
N LYS A 271 11.69 -10.75 -7.97
CA LYS A 271 12.85 -10.19 -8.68
C LYS A 271 12.80 -8.67 -8.86
N GLY A 272 11.74 -8.02 -8.36
CA GLY A 272 11.57 -6.56 -8.39
C GLY A 272 11.07 -6.02 -9.73
N THR A 273 10.45 -6.85 -10.57
CA THR A 273 9.74 -6.38 -11.76
C THR A 273 8.48 -5.64 -11.33
N ILE A 274 8.25 -4.46 -11.92
CA ILE A 274 7.03 -3.68 -11.73
C ILE A 274 6.20 -3.79 -13.01
N ASP A 275 5.00 -4.36 -12.91
CA ASP A 275 4.00 -4.31 -13.98
C ASP A 275 2.94 -3.27 -13.68
N LEU A 276 2.45 -2.63 -14.73
CA LEU A 276 1.36 -1.66 -14.69
C LEU A 276 0.18 -2.19 -15.49
N TYR A 277 -0.99 -2.18 -14.85
CA TYR A 277 -2.27 -2.54 -15.42
C TYR A 277 -3.21 -1.34 -15.40
N TYR A 278 -3.92 -1.11 -16.49
CA TYR A 278 -4.99 -0.13 -16.56
C TYR A 278 -6.34 -0.85 -16.42
N LEU A 279 -7.15 -0.41 -15.46
CA LEU A 279 -8.43 -1.01 -15.11
C LEU A 279 -9.60 -0.46 -15.96
N GLY A 280 -9.31 0.32 -17.00
CA GLY A 280 -10.31 0.93 -17.87
C GLY A 280 -10.92 2.20 -17.28
N GLU A 281 -11.55 3.01 -18.12
CA GLU A 281 -12.13 4.30 -17.75
C GLU A 281 -13.26 4.15 -16.70
N SER A 282 -14.06 3.09 -16.84
CA SER A 282 -15.11 2.75 -15.87
C SER A 282 -14.61 1.85 -14.72
N GLY A 283 -13.31 1.59 -14.63
CA GLY A 283 -12.74 0.68 -13.63
C GLY A 283 -13.12 -0.80 -13.78
N ASN A 284 -13.70 -1.22 -14.91
CA ASN A 284 -14.19 -2.59 -15.15
C ASN A 284 -13.34 -3.42 -16.12
N GLY A 285 -12.36 -2.79 -16.79
CA GLY A 285 -11.40 -3.47 -17.66
C GLY A 285 -10.19 -3.97 -16.87
N VAL A 286 -9.33 -4.73 -17.53
CA VAL A 286 -7.93 -4.94 -17.12
C VAL A 286 -7.10 -5.09 -18.38
N SER A 287 -5.99 -4.37 -18.45
CA SER A 287 -5.01 -4.54 -19.52
C SER A 287 -3.62 -4.28 -18.96
N LYS A 288 -2.67 -5.19 -19.19
CA LYS A 288 -1.26 -4.93 -18.90
C LYS A 288 -0.72 -3.91 -19.89
N VAL A 289 -0.26 -2.77 -19.38
CA VAL A 289 0.16 -1.62 -20.18
C VAL A 289 1.67 -1.53 -20.29
N ALA A 290 2.38 -1.73 -19.18
CA ALA A 290 3.83 -1.63 -19.14
C ALA A 290 4.42 -2.66 -18.17
N SER A 291 5.70 -2.96 -18.36
CA SER A 291 6.50 -3.81 -17.48
C SER A 291 7.91 -3.24 -17.40
N LYS A 292 8.49 -3.17 -16.21
CA LYS A 292 9.83 -2.66 -15.99
C LYS A 292 10.58 -3.55 -15.01
N THR A 293 11.63 -4.22 -15.51
CA THR A 293 12.46 -5.09 -14.68
C THR A 293 13.32 -4.28 -13.73
N LEU A 294 13.71 -4.88 -12.60
CA LEU A 294 14.64 -4.28 -11.65
C LEU A 294 15.95 -3.85 -12.33
N HIS A 295 16.47 -4.67 -13.25
CA HIS A 295 17.68 -4.33 -14.02
C HIS A 295 17.52 -3.01 -14.78
N SER A 296 16.41 -2.83 -15.50
CA SER A 296 16.13 -1.58 -16.25
C SER A 296 15.99 -0.38 -15.30
N ILE A 297 15.34 -0.57 -14.15
CA ILE A 297 15.20 0.47 -13.12
C ILE A 297 16.58 0.87 -12.58
N VAL A 298 17.40 -0.09 -12.16
CA VAL A 298 18.75 0.15 -11.62
C VAL A 298 19.66 0.80 -12.66
N GLN A 299 19.60 0.39 -13.92
CA GLN A 299 20.36 1.01 -15.00
C GLN A 299 19.98 2.49 -15.19
N GLN A 300 18.67 2.80 -15.23
CA GLN A 300 18.19 4.19 -15.33
C GLN A 300 18.58 5.00 -14.09
N ALA A 301 18.40 4.43 -12.90
CA ALA A 301 18.73 5.09 -11.65
C ALA A 301 20.23 5.41 -11.55
N SER A 302 21.10 4.48 -11.96
CA SER A 302 22.55 4.67 -11.96
C SER A 302 23.00 5.73 -12.98
N TYR A 303 22.27 5.90 -14.09
CA TYR A 303 22.53 6.97 -15.05
C TYR A 303 22.18 8.35 -14.48
N ILE A 304 21.07 8.45 -13.74
CA ILE A 304 20.59 9.69 -13.10
C ILE A 304 21.50 10.04 -11.91
N ALA A 305 21.76 9.07 -11.04
CA ALA A 305 22.47 9.22 -9.78
C ALA A 305 23.90 8.67 -9.86
N ARG A 306 24.72 9.23 -10.77
CA ARG A 306 26.05 8.68 -11.14
C ARG A 306 27.04 8.48 -9.99
N THR A 307 26.86 9.19 -8.89
CA THR A 307 27.73 9.14 -7.70
C THR A 307 27.25 8.13 -6.66
N ILE A 308 26.09 7.51 -6.86
CA ILE A 308 25.49 6.56 -5.92
C ILE A 308 25.75 5.13 -6.42
N ASP A 309 26.22 4.27 -5.52
CA ASP A 309 26.42 2.85 -5.85
C ASP A 309 25.08 2.23 -6.27
N SER A 310 25.08 1.58 -7.44
CA SER A 310 23.95 0.86 -8.02
C SER A 310 23.29 -0.14 -7.07
N ASN A 311 24.04 -0.69 -6.10
CA ASN A 311 23.51 -1.60 -5.09
C ASN A 311 22.48 -0.94 -4.17
N ASN A 312 22.51 0.39 -4.00
CA ASN A 312 21.49 1.08 -3.21
C ASN A 312 20.12 1.10 -3.89
N PHE A 313 20.03 0.86 -5.21
CA PHE A 313 18.76 0.85 -5.93
C PHE A 313 18.05 -0.51 -5.90
N LYS A 314 18.55 -1.49 -5.14
CA LYS A 314 17.98 -2.84 -5.05
C LYS A 314 18.14 -3.44 -3.64
N PRO A 315 17.34 -4.44 -3.28
CA PRO A 315 16.05 -4.78 -3.90
C PRO A 315 15.02 -3.66 -3.69
N ILE A 316 13.96 -3.65 -4.50
CA ILE A 316 12.75 -2.85 -4.25
C ILE A 316 11.90 -3.63 -3.25
N VAL A 317 11.52 -3.00 -2.14
CA VAL A 317 10.84 -3.66 -1.02
C VAL A 317 9.38 -3.25 -0.87
N HIS A 318 8.98 -2.10 -1.43
CA HIS A 318 7.60 -1.61 -1.34
C HIS A 318 7.24 -0.73 -2.53
N LEU A 319 5.97 -0.79 -2.95
CA LEU A 319 5.32 0.15 -3.85
C LEU A 319 4.25 0.94 -3.10
N SER A 320 4.01 2.18 -3.51
CA SER A 320 2.92 3.03 -3.00
C SER A 320 2.34 3.83 -4.17
N ALA A 321 1.04 3.69 -4.39
CA ALA A 321 0.32 4.50 -5.38
C ALA A 321 0.21 5.94 -4.90
N ILE A 322 0.49 6.88 -5.80
CA ILE A 322 0.32 8.32 -5.53
C ILE A 322 -0.98 8.76 -6.17
N GLU A 323 -1.96 9.11 -5.34
CA GLU A 323 -3.30 9.52 -5.78
C GLU A 323 -3.26 10.85 -6.57
N GLU A 324 -4.28 11.07 -7.40
CA GLU A 324 -4.43 12.30 -8.18
C GLU A 324 -4.50 13.57 -7.35
N SER A 325 -5.04 13.49 -6.14
CA SER A 325 -5.05 14.61 -5.20
C SER A 325 -3.67 15.04 -4.72
N GLU A 326 -2.67 14.16 -4.79
CA GLU A 326 -1.29 14.43 -4.34
C GLU A 326 -0.39 14.92 -5.48
N SER A 327 -0.57 14.37 -6.68
CA SER A 327 0.17 14.79 -7.86
C SER A 327 -0.51 14.37 -9.13
N LEU A 328 -0.73 15.27 -10.08
CA LEU A 328 -1.25 14.90 -11.40
C LEU A 328 -0.28 14.05 -12.24
N TYR A 329 1.04 14.20 -12.03
CA TYR A 329 2.07 13.64 -12.91
C TYR A 329 2.85 12.46 -12.33
N ILE A 330 2.90 12.34 -11.01
CA ILE A 330 3.58 11.23 -10.34
C ILE A 330 2.50 10.25 -9.89
N ASN A 331 2.68 8.98 -10.24
CA ASN A 331 1.63 7.97 -10.06
C ASN A 331 2.05 6.83 -9.13
N LEU A 332 3.36 6.60 -9.00
CA LEU A 332 3.89 5.49 -8.21
C LEU A 332 5.21 5.89 -7.56
N MET A 333 5.37 5.51 -6.30
CA MET A 333 6.65 5.50 -5.62
C MET A 333 7.07 4.07 -5.30
N ALA A 334 8.35 3.75 -5.52
CA ALA A 334 8.96 2.50 -5.07
C ALA A 334 10.05 2.80 -4.03
N VAL A 335 10.10 2.01 -2.96
CA VAL A 335 11.10 2.10 -1.89
C VAL A 335 12.08 0.94 -2.02
N THR A 336 13.38 1.22 -1.93
CA THR A 336 14.43 0.20 -1.94
C THR A 336 14.86 -0.19 -0.52
N GLU A 337 15.59 -1.30 -0.38
CA GLU A 337 16.16 -1.73 0.91
C GLU A 337 17.09 -0.68 1.54
N SER A 338 17.70 0.20 0.74
CA SER A 338 18.52 1.31 1.25
C SER A 338 17.72 2.55 1.64
N GLY A 339 16.39 2.51 1.53
CA GLY A 339 15.50 3.65 1.82
C GLY A 339 15.43 4.68 0.69
N ILE A 340 16.01 4.42 -0.48
CA ILE A 340 15.86 5.29 -1.64
C ILE A 340 14.43 5.19 -2.18
N ARG A 341 13.83 6.34 -2.48
CA ARG A 341 12.51 6.45 -3.10
C ARG A 341 12.63 6.79 -4.58
N LEU A 342 12.07 5.94 -5.41
CA LEU A 342 12.06 6.04 -6.86
C LEU A 342 10.65 6.42 -7.30
N TYR A 343 10.48 7.57 -7.95
CA TYR A 343 9.18 8.06 -8.39
C TYR A 343 8.97 7.85 -9.87
N PHE A 344 7.79 7.37 -10.24
CA PHE A 344 7.43 7.04 -11.59
C PHE A 344 6.21 7.82 -12.08
N SER A 345 6.21 8.09 -13.39
CA SER A 345 5.08 8.64 -14.13
C SER A 345 4.59 7.62 -15.15
N THR A 346 3.27 7.58 -15.37
CA THR A 346 2.62 6.64 -16.29
C THR A 346 2.02 7.27 -17.53
N THR A 347 1.92 8.60 -17.54
CA THR A 347 1.37 9.41 -18.63
C THR A 347 2.38 10.46 -19.07
N ASN A 348 2.20 11.01 -20.26
CA ASN A 348 3.03 12.11 -20.70
C ASN A 348 2.70 13.34 -19.84
N MET A 349 3.71 13.91 -19.17
CA MET A 349 3.51 15.10 -18.33
C MET A 349 2.98 16.34 -19.09
N THR A 350 2.98 16.32 -20.43
CA THR A 350 2.36 17.38 -21.24
C THR A 350 0.90 17.09 -21.64
N ARG A 351 0.41 15.87 -21.38
CA ARG A 351 -0.94 15.36 -21.71
C ARG A 351 -1.41 14.35 -20.66
N THR A 352 -1.83 14.85 -19.50
CA THR A 352 -2.30 14.03 -18.36
C THR A 352 -3.66 13.39 -18.58
N ASP A 353 -4.42 13.88 -19.56
CA ASP A 353 -5.70 13.34 -20.01
C ASP A 353 -5.57 11.99 -20.75
N GLN A 354 -4.35 11.63 -21.15
CA GLN A 354 -4.11 10.37 -21.84
C GLN A 354 -4.11 9.19 -20.86
N ARG A 355 -4.65 8.06 -21.32
CA ARG A 355 -4.52 6.79 -20.61
C ARG A 355 -3.04 6.48 -20.31
N ALA A 356 -2.80 5.86 -19.17
CA ALA A 356 -1.49 5.32 -18.83
C ALA A 356 -0.95 4.45 -19.96
N SER A 357 0.31 4.64 -20.32
CA SER A 357 0.94 3.94 -21.47
C SER A 357 2.37 3.50 -21.25
N PHE A 358 3.04 3.96 -20.19
CA PHE A 358 4.41 3.59 -19.86
C PHE A 358 4.64 3.63 -18.34
N LEU A 359 5.85 3.29 -17.92
CA LEU A 359 6.31 3.44 -16.54
C LEU A 359 7.71 4.05 -16.55
N ASN A 360 7.82 5.36 -16.38
CA ASN A 360 9.09 6.06 -16.51
C ASN A 360 9.61 6.54 -15.14
N LEU A 361 10.91 6.35 -14.87
CA LEU A 361 11.53 6.87 -13.65
C LEU A 361 11.80 8.36 -13.85
N VAL A 362 11.19 9.21 -13.02
CA VAL A 362 11.23 10.66 -13.18
C VAL A 362 11.92 11.38 -12.03
N HIS A 363 12.02 10.76 -10.86
CA HIS A 363 12.75 11.33 -9.74
C HIS A 363 13.36 10.26 -8.81
N ILE A 364 14.51 10.58 -8.21
CA ILE A 364 15.16 9.79 -7.17
C ILE A 364 15.32 10.66 -5.92
N ARG A 365 14.74 10.22 -4.80
CA ARG A 365 14.92 10.86 -3.48
C ARG A 365 15.78 9.94 -2.61
N LEU A 366 16.98 10.39 -2.30
CA LEU A 366 17.87 9.70 -1.36
C LEU A 366 17.38 9.94 0.08
N PRO A 367 17.52 8.98 1.00
CA PRO A 367 17.12 9.17 2.40
C PRO A 367 18.12 10.05 3.17
N PRO A 368 17.82 10.40 4.44
CA PRO A 368 18.78 11.06 5.32
C PRO A 368 20.14 10.35 5.39
N GLY A 369 21.22 11.13 5.53
CA GLY A 369 22.61 10.62 5.62
C GLY A 369 23.40 10.58 4.30
N TYR A 370 22.83 11.10 3.21
CA TYR A 370 23.51 11.25 1.92
C TYR A 370 24.10 12.64 1.67
N SER A 371 23.83 13.62 2.55
CA SER A 371 24.50 14.93 2.45
C SER A 371 25.94 14.87 2.96
N ALA A 372 26.81 15.66 2.34
CA ALA A 372 28.27 15.65 2.59
C ALA A 372 28.65 16.02 4.03
N SER A 373 27.81 16.79 4.72
CA SER A 373 27.99 17.26 6.09
C SER A 373 27.24 16.43 7.14
N SER A 374 26.42 15.46 6.71
CA SER A 374 25.62 14.58 7.60
C SER A 374 26.42 13.40 8.16
N SER A 375 27.65 13.62 8.64
CA SER A 375 28.53 12.54 9.12
C SER A 375 28.03 11.84 10.39
N SER A 376 27.14 12.48 11.16
CA SER A 376 26.53 11.92 12.38
C SER A 376 25.23 11.16 12.15
N ILE A 377 24.63 11.25 10.96
CA ILE A 377 23.35 10.59 10.65
C ILE A 377 23.65 9.21 10.07
N GLN A 378 23.20 8.17 10.77
CA GLN A 378 23.29 6.80 10.24
C GLN A 378 22.42 6.69 8.98
N ARG A 379 22.99 6.16 7.90
CA ARG A 379 22.24 5.89 6.67
C ARG A 379 21.23 4.77 6.90
N ILE A 380 20.03 4.95 6.37
CA ILE A 380 19.01 3.91 6.32
C ILE A 380 19.54 2.73 5.49
N ASN A 381 19.38 1.52 5.98
CA ASN A 381 19.66 0.29 5.25
C ASN A 381 18.76 -0.84 5.76
N ARG A 382 18.72 -1.96 5.04
CA ARG A 382 17.96 -3.17 5.43
C ARG A 382 16.48 -2.89 5.71
N VAL A 383 15.89 -1.94 4.95
CA VAL A 383 14.45 -1.68 4.98
C VAL A 383 13.75 -2.91 4.44
N HIS A 384 12.82 -3.47 5.22
CA HIS A 384 12.05 -4.66 4.81
C HIS A 384 10.54 -4.38 4.70
N LYS A 385 10.06 -3.29 5.29
CA LYS A 385 8.68 -2.78 5.16
C LYS A 385 8.70 -1.27 5.02
N ALA A 386 7.75 -0.75 4.28
CA ALA A 386 7.47 0.68 4.24
C ALA A 386 5.95 0.89 4.13
N HIS A 387 5.50 2.08 4.52
CA HIS A 387 4.16 2.58 4.26
C HIS A 387 4.30 4.04 3.88
N CYS A 388 3.70 4.43 2.75
CA CYS A 388 3.80 5.79 2.26
C CYS A 388 2.41 6.28 1.88
N LYS A 389 2.03 7.45 2.41
CA LYS A 389 0.76 8.08 2.10
C LYS A 389 0.91 9.59 2.24
N ARG A 390 0.58 10.33 1.17
CA ARG A 390 0.70 11.80 1.13
C ARG A 390 2.13 12.22 1.52
N SER A 391 2.24 13.21 2.40
CA SER A 391 3.48 13.75 2.94
C SER A 391 4.24 12.81 3.89
N TYR A 392 3.68 11.65 4.26
CA TYR A 392 4.22 10.78 5.29
C TYR A 392 4.83 9.49 4.72
N THR A 393 6.05 9.18 5.17
CA THR A 393 6.75 7.94 4.84
C THR A 393 7.24 7.25 6.11
N LEU A 394 6.82 6.01 6.32
CA LEU A 394 7.38 5.10 7.31
C LEU A 394 8.25 4.06 6.63
N MET A 395 9.41 3.80 7.20
CA MET A 395 10.28 2.69 6.80
C MET A 395 10.72 1.90 8.03
N VAL A 396 10.64 0.58 7.95
CA VAL A 396 11.09 -0.32 9.00
C VAL A 396 12.34 -1.03 8.53
N SER A 397 13.43 -0.84 9.25
CA SER A 397 14.73 -1.45 8.96
C SER A 397 15.18 -2.40 10.05
N ASN A 398 15.89 -3.46 9.63
CA ASN A 398 16.49 -4.44 10.52
C ASN A 398 17.74 -3.86 11.20
N GLN A 399 17.68 -3.67 12.52
CA GLN A 399 18.83 -3.25 13.33
C GLN A 399 19.64 -4.45 13.83
N SER A 400 18.96 -5.51 14.27
CA SER A 400 19.54 -6.80 14.67
C SER A 400 18.57 -7.93 14.35
N ASP A 401 18.98 -9.19 14.54
CA ASP A 401 18.10 -10.34 14.25
C ASP A 401 16.81 -10.37 15.09
N VAL A 402 16.76 -9.62 16.18
CA VAL A 402 15.63 -9.58 17.12
C VAL A 402 14.90 -8.24 17.19
N LYS A 403 15.51 -7.15 16.71
CA LYS A 403 14.95 -5.79 16.82
C LYS A 403 14.96 -5.06 15.49
N ASP A 404 13.89 -4.33 15.27
CA ASP A 404 13.75 -3.38 14.16
C ASP A 404 13.78 -1.94 14.68
N ILE A 405 14.04 -1.01 13.76
CA ILE A 405 13.89 0.44 13.97
C ILE A 405 12.91 0.99 12.94
N VAL A 406 12.16 2.02 13.32
CA VAL A 406 11.25 2.74 12.45
C VAL A 406 11.82 4.12 12.17
N TRP A 407 11.87 4.45 10.89
CA TRP A 407 12.11 5.78 10.36
C TRP A 407 10.76 6.37 9.98
N SER A 408 10.52 7.58 10.45
CA SER A 408 9.39 8.41 10.08
C SER A 408 9.91 9.64 9.35
N LEU A 409 9.33 9.96 8.21
CA LEU A 409 9.64 11.16 7.44
C LEU A 409 8.32 11.87 7.12
N SER A 410 8.28 13.19 7.32
CA SER A 410 7.14 14.03 6.94
C SER A 410 7.59 15.36 6.33
N ASN A 411 6.91 15.76 5.26
CA ASN A 411 7.00 17.10 4.68
C ASN A 411 6.01 18.11 5.31
N ASP A 412 5.07 17.69 6.16
CA ASP A 412 4.03 18.57 6.72
C ASP A 412 4.58 19.84 7.40
N PRO A 413 5.69 19.80 8.17
CA PRO A 413 6.25 21.02 8.78
C PRO A 413 6.73 22.06 7.76
N PHE A 414 6.88 21.67 6.50
CA PHE A 414 7.44 22.47 5.40
C PHE A 414 6.47 22.56 4.21
N ALA A 415 5.17 22.44 4.44
CA ALA A 415 4.16 22.34 3.39
C ALA A 415 4.10 23.56 2.43
N TYR A 416 4.60 24.72 2.85
CA TYR A 416 4.66 25.95 2.05
C TYR A 416 6.03 26.22 1.40
N GLU A 417 7.01 25.33 1.61
CA GLU A 417 8.31 25.47 1.00
C GLU A 417 8.27 25.03 -0.47
N PRO A 418 8.96 25.73 -1.39
CA PRO A 418 8.91 25.44 -2.83
C PRO A 418 9.77 24.22 -3.23
N GLN A 419 10.28 23.45 -2.26
CA GLN A 419 11.07 22.26 -2.48
C GLN A 419 10.76 21.23 -1.40
N LEU A 420 10.91 19.94 -1.73
CA LEU A 420 10.65 18.87 -0.77
C LEU A 420 11.69 18.89 0.36
N MET A 421 11.26 19.34 1.53
CA MET A 421 12.00 19.26 2.80
C MET A 421 11.30 18.29 3.72
N GLU A 422 12.05 17.43 4.41
CA GLU A 422 11.45 16.41 5.27
C GLU A 422 12.09 16.44 6.64
N LEU A 423 11.26 16.62 7.65
CA LEU A 423 11.69 16.28 9.00
C LEU A 423 11.65 14.75 9.11
N PHE A 424 12.59 14.18 9.84
CA PHE A 424 12.61 12.75 10.12
C PHE A 424 12.78 12.46 11.60
N SER A 425 12.30 11.30 12.04
CA SER A 425 12.44 10.79 13.40
C SER A 425 12.78 9.29 13.34
N VAL A 426 13.56 8.82 14.31
CA VAL A 426 13.97 7.41 14.41
C VAL A 426 13.58 6.86 15.77
N ALA A 427 12.87 5.74 15.78
CA ALA A 427 12.46 5.06 17.00
C ALA A 427 12.87 3.58 16.99
N ASN A 428 13.34 3.08 18.13
CA ASN A 428 13.62 1.65 18.28
C ASN A 428 12.32 0.91 18.60
N LEU A 429 12.11 -0.25 17.98
CA LEU A 429 11.02 -1.16 18.33
C LEU A 429 11.47 -2.18 19.38
N ASN A 430 10.51 -2.68 20.15
CA ASN A 430 10.75 -3.72 21.16
C ASN A 430 10.93 -5.13 20.56
N GLY A 431 10.75 -5.29 19.24
CA GLY A 431 10.86 -6.55 18.54
C GLY A 431 10.84 -6.38 17.02
N LYS A 432 10.49 -7.45 16.30
CA LYS A 432 10.30 -7.45 14.85
C LYS A 432 8.93 -6.96 14.44
N MET A 433 8.88 -6.18 13.36
CA MET A 433 7.62 -5.75 12.76
C MET A 433 7.13 -6.80 11.76
N TRP A 434 5.94 -7.34 12.00
CA TRP A 434 5.30 -8.33 11.12
C TRP A 434 4.44 -7.67 10.04
N LYS A 435 3.62 -6.69 10.43
CA LYS A 435 2.72 -5.96 9.54
C LYS A 435 2.65 -4.48 9.93
N LEU A 436 2.58 -3.61 8.94
CA LEU A 436 2.39 -2.17 9.10
C LEU A 436 1.18 -1.77 8.25
N CYS A 437 0.23 -1.05 8.85
CA CYS A 437 -0.96 -0.53 8.20
C CYS A 437 -1.29 0.85 8.78
N GLU A 438 -1.94 1.69 7.97
CA GLU A 438 -2.52 2.95 8.42
C GLU A 438 -3.95 2.73 8.90
N GLU A 439 -4.31 3.42 9.98
CA GLU A 439 -5.67 3.49 10.50
C GLU A 439 -6.03 4.97 10.69
N VAL A 440 -7.16 5.39 10.14
CA VAL A 440 -7.70 6.73 10.35
C VAL A 440 -8.77 6.65 11.43
N LYS A 441 -8.41 6.96 12.68
CA LYS A 441 -9.38 7.12 13.76
C LYS A 441 -10.04 8.50 13.65
N ARG A 442 -11.38 8.53 13.59
CA ARG A 442 -12.11 9.79 13.78
C ARG A 442 -11.84 10.25 15.22
N GLN A 443 -11.24 11.42 15.40
CA GLN A 443 -11.20 12.05 16.71
C GLN A 443 -12.64 12.39 17.09
N ILE A 444 -13.13 11.77 18.16
CA ILE A 444 -14.45 12.00 18.75
C ILE A 444 -14.43 13.33 19.53
#